data_AF-A0A356B502-F1
#
_entry.id   AF-A0A356B502-F1
#
_cell.length_a   1.000
_cell.length_b   1.000
_cell.length_c   1.000
_cell.angle_alpha   90.00
_cell.angle_beta   90.00
_cell.angle_gamma   90.00
#
_symmetry.space_group_name_H-M   'P 1'
#
loop_
_entity.id
_entity.type
_entity.pdbx_description
1 polymer ?
#
loop_
_entity_poly.entity_id
_entity_poly.type
_entity_poly.pdbx_seq_one_letter_code
_entity_poly.pdbx_strand_id
1 'polypeptide(L)'
;RALSIEEQQRILTAAREYDKHIMFAVVFALYTGCRKSEILGLQWRDVDFSDNCIHISKQLNRTYDMTETSDTKTVLELSTPKTKNSIRDIYMFQSFAEEVKAYKEKMIVWKKEKRYLHSEDDFVFIGMKGKPIEPRVFYKYYQEVMKIADVEDANFHTLRHTFATRCIENGMDILMVSRTLGHSNISTTLNKYSHLLPKHQKACMDKLETIYF
;
A
#
# COMPACT_ATOMS: atom_id res chain seq x y z
N ARG A 1 6.20 -7.15 13.98
CA ARG A 1 6.89 -8.27 13.29
C ARG A 1 6.88 -8.02 11.78
N ALA A 2 7.70 -8.72 11.02
CA ALA A 2 7.50 -8.94 9.58
C ALA A 2 6.89 -10.34 9.40
N LEU A 3 6.15 -10.53 8.32
CA LEU A 3 5.57 -11.84 7.97
C LEU A 3 6.67 -12.76 7.40
N SER A 4 6.49 -14.06 7.55
CA SER A 4 7.31 -15.04 6.82
C SER A 4 6.99 -15.00 5.32
N ILE A 5 7.81 -15.66 4.49
CA ILE A 5 7.56 -15.74 3.05
C ILE A 5 6.30 -16.57 2.79
N GLU A 6 6.10 -17.64 3.57
CA GLU A 6 4.94 -18.50 3.50
C GLU A 6 3.65 -17.76 3.91
N GLU A 7 3.67 -17.02 5.02
CA GLU A 7 2.54 -16.17 5.45
C GLU A 7 2.19 -15.14 4.36
N GLN A 8 3.21 -14.47 3.81
CA GLN A 8 3.03 -13.50 2.73
C GLN A 8 2.37 -14.13 1.50
N GLN A 9 2.82 -15.33 1.09
CA GLN A 9 2.26 -16.02 -0.06
C GLN A 9 0.80 -16.42 0.17
N ARG A 10 0.46 -16.95 1.35
CA ARG A 10 -0.94 -17.28 1.70
C ARG A 10 -1.84 -16.04 1.67
N ILE A 11 -1.36 -14.91 2.19
CA ILE A 11 -2.10 -13.63 2.13
C ILE A 11 -2.32 -13.17 0.70
N LEU A 12 -1.29 -13.22 -0.15
CA LEU A 12 -1.40 -12.82 -1.55
C LEU A 12 -2.41 -13.70 -2.30
N THR A 13 -2.35 -15.02 -2.12
CA THR A 13 -3.32 -15.95 -2.72
C THR A 13 -4.74 -15.65 -2.22
N ALA A 14 -4.94 -15.56 -0.90
CA ALA A 14 -6.25 -15.27 -0.32
C ALA A 14 -6.83 -13.93 -0.81
N ALA A 15 -6.01 -12.88 -0.92
CA ALA A 15 -6.47 -11.57 -1.38
C ALA A 15 -6.80 -11.53 -2.88
N ARG A 16 -6.15 -12.35 -3.71
CA ARG A 16 -6.37 -12.44 -5.17
C ARG A 16 -7.60 -13.28 -5.52
N GLU A 17 -7.79 -14.39 -4.83
CA GLU A 17 -8.87 -15.34 -5.11
C GLU A 17 -10.23 -14.91 -4.56
N TYR A 18 -10.24 -13.92 -3.66
CA TYR A 18 -11.47 -13.47 -3.04
C TYR A 18 -12.35 -12.63 -3.97
N ASP A 19 -13.66 -12.87 -3.89
CA ASP A 19 -14.66 -12.28 -4.80
C ASP A 19 -14.75 -10.74 -4.72
N LYS A 20 -14.58 -10.17 -3.51
CA LYS A 20 -14.67 -8.73 -3.31
C LYS A 20 -13.42 -8.02 -3.83
N HIS A 21 -13.58 -7.24 -4.91
CA HIS A 21 -12.52 -6.44 -5.56
C HIS A 21 -11.71 -5.55 -4.62
N ILE A 22 -12.26 -5.13 -3.49
CA ILE A 22 -11.55 -4.30 -2.50
C ILE A 22 -10.37 -5.02 -1.84
N MET A 23 -10.37 -6.36 -1.82
CA MET A 23 -9.30 -7.14 -1.18
C MET A 23 -7.97 -7.04 -1.91
N PHE A 24 -7.98 -6.66 -3.19
CA PHE A 24 -6.76 -6.33 -3.94
C PHE A 24 -5.93 -5.23 -3.26
N ALA A 25 -6.54 -4.38 -2.43
CA ALA A 25 -5.81 -3.38 -1.64
C ALA A 25 -4.81 -4.00 -0.64
N VAL A 26 -4.99 -5.26 -0.25
CA VAL A 26 -4.04 -6.01 0.60
C VAL A 26 -2.80 -6.41 -0.19
N VAL A 27 -2.97 -6.88 -1.43
CA VAL A 27 -1.87 -7.12 -2.38
C VAL A 27 -1.09 -5.84 -2.60
N PHE A 28 -1.82 -4.76 -2.89
CA PHE A 28 -1.25 -3.43 -3.09
C PHE A 28 -0.44 -2.96 -1.88
N ALA A 29 -0.95 -3.16 -0.66
CA ALA A 29 -0.23 -2.80 0.57
C ALA A 29 1.08 -3.58 0.75
N LEU A 30 1.11 -4.87 0.40
CA LEU A 30 2.31 -5.71 0.49
C LEU A 30 3.38 -5.34 -0.53
N TYR A 31 2.99 -4.88 -1.72
CA TYR A 31 3.93 -4.51 -2.79
C TYR A 31 4.36 -3.05 -2.79
N THR A 32 3.66 -2.17 -2.07
CA THR A 32 4.00 -0.73 -2.03
C THR A 32 4.44 -0.23 -0.65
N GLY A 33 4.03 -0.93 0.42
CA GLY A 33 4.25 -0.46 1.78
C GLY A 33 3.46 0.81 2.15
N CYS A 34 2.46 1.20 1.34
CA CYS A 34 1.63 2.37 1.62
C CYS A 34 0.86 2.26 2.94
N ARG A 35 0.60 3.41 3.57
CA ARG A 35 -0.30 3.48 4.74
C ARG A 35 -1.73 3.21 4.27
N LYS A 36 -2.56 2.69 5.19
CA LYS A 36 -3.98 2.42 4.92
C LYS A 36 -4.71 3.63 4.33
N SER A 37 -4.56 4.80 4.93
CA SER A 37 -5.25 6.03 4.48
C SER A 37 -4.77 6.50 3.11
N GLU A 38 -3.50 6.27 2.76
CA GLU A 38 -2.94 6.57 1.44
C GLU A 38 -3.56 5.64 0.38
N ILE A 39 -3.63 4.34 0.66
CA ILE A 39 -4.26 3.34 -0.23
C ILE A 39 -5.73 3.70 -0.46
N LEU A 40 -6.49 3.98 0.60
CA LEU A 40 -7.90 4.31 0.49
C LEU A 40 -8.16 5.69 -0.15
N GLY A 41 -7.16 6.56 -0.19
CA GLY A 41 -7.23 7.88 -0.83
C GLY A 41 -6.72 7.90 -2.27
N LEU A 42 -6.20 6.79 -2.78
CA LEU A 42 -5.57 6.71 -4.10
C LEU A 42 -6.62 6.78 -5.21
N GLN A 43 -6.36 7.59 -6.24
CA GLN A 43 -7.19 7.71 -7.43
C GLN A 43 -6.46 7.18 -8.67
N TRP A 44 -7.19 6.84 -9.74
CA TRP A 44 -6.56 6.28 -10.95
C TRP A 44 -5.57 7.23 -11.62
N ARG A 45 -5.84 8.54 -11.59
CA ARG A 45 -4.89 9.58 -12.04
C ARG A 45 -3.57 9.61 -11.28
N ASP A 46 -3.52 9.02 -10.09
CA ASP A 46 -2.31 8.94 -9.27
C ASP A 46 -1.44 7.71 -9.65
N VAL A 47 -1.87 6.88 -10.61
CA VAL A 47 -1.15 5.68 -11.09
C VAL A 47 -0.70 5.87 -12.53
N ASP A 48 0.62 6.00 -12.72
CA ASP A 48 1.26 6.11 -14.03
C ASP A 48 1.72 4.73 -14.51
N PHE A 49 1.02 4.18 -15.50
CA PHE A 49 1.36 2.89 -16.12
C PHE A 49 2.46 2.98 -17.19
N SER A 50 2.86 4.18 -17.59
CA SER A 50 3.95 4.37 -18.56
C SER A 50 5.32 4.28 -17.89
N ASP A 51 5.44 4.84 -16.69
CA ASP A 51 6.65 4.79 -15.87
C ASP A 51 6.55 3.76 -14.73
N ASN A 52 5.46 3.00 -14.67
CA ASN A 52 5.14 2.05 -13.60
C ASN A 52 5.28 2.71 -12.21
N CYS A 53 4.70 3.89 -12.04
CA CYS A 53 4.87 4.71 -10.84
C CYS A 53 3.52 5.01 -10.18
N ILE A 54 3.51 5.07 -8.84
CA ILE A 54 2.36 5.50 -8.05
C ILE A 54 2.72 6.78 -7.29
N HIS A 55 1.95 7.84 -7.54
CA HIS A 55 2.11 9.14 -6.91
C HIS A 55 1.31 9.22 -5.61
N ILE A 56 1.98 9.08 -4.46
CA ILE A 56 1.35 9.20 -3.15
C ILE A 56 1.35 10.67 -2.74
N SER A 57 0.21 11.34 -2.86
CA SER A 57 0.05 12.77 -2.54
C SER A 57 -1.14 13.09 -1.65
N LYS A 58 -2.01 12.10 -1.37
CA LYS A 58 -3.28 12.27 -0.66
C LYS A 58 -3.51 11.12 0.32
N GLN A 59 -4.42 11.34 1.25
CA GLN A 59 -4.87 10.33 2.20
C GLN A 59 -6.35 10.55 2.53
N LEU A 60 -7.08 9.45 2.65
CA LEU A 60 -8.48 9.45 3.06
C LEU A 60 -8.56 9.21 4.57
N ASN A 61 -9.07 10.21 5.29
CA ASN A 61 -9.25 10.15 6.74
C ASN A 61 -10.71 10.41 7.11
N ARG A 62 -11.10 10.01 8.32
CA ARG A 62 -12.40 10.36 8.90
C ARG A 62 -12.20 11.57 9.80
N THR A 63 -12.88 12.67 9.52
CA THR A 63 -12.80 13.93 10.27
C THR A 63 -14.19 14.35 10.76
N TYR A 64 -14.25 15.21 11.77
CA TYR A 64 -15.52 15.76 12.26
C TYR A 64 -16.07 16.75 11.23
N ASP A 65 -17.38 16.71 11.03
CA ASP A 65 -18.06 17.64 10.15
C ASP A 65 -18.16 19.00 10.85
N MET A 66 -17.30 19.94 10.44
CA MET A 66 -17.28 21.29 11.00
C MET A 66 -18.35 22.21 10.38
N THR A 67 -19.17 21.71 9.45
CA THR A 67 -20.16 22.52 8.69
C THR A 67 -21.58 22.45 9.26
N GLU A 68 -21.89 21.47 10.11
CA GLU A 68 -23.16 21.39 10.82
C GLU A 68 -22.95 21.59 12.34
N THR A 69 -23.91 22.25 13.00
CA THR A 69 -23.98 22.55 14.45
C THR A 69 -24.07 21.31 15.36
N SER A 70 -23.63 20.13 14.90
CA SER A 70 -23.64 18.88 15.65
C SER A 70 -22.22 18.32 15.75
N ASP A 71 -21.63 18.43 16.95
CA ASP A 71 -20.28 17.98 17.32
C ASP A 71 -20.01 16.46 17.17
N THR A 72 -20.93 15.70 16.55
CA THR A 72 -20.88 14.23 16.49
C THR A 72 -20.87 13.64 15.09
N LYS A 73 -21.18 14.41 14.05
CA LYS A 73 -21.12 13.91 12.67
C LYS A 73 -19.68 13.87 12.18
N THR A 74 -19.33 12.78 11.50
CA THR A 74 -17.99 12.57 10.95
C THR A 74 -18.10 12.19 9.48
N VAL A 75 -17.26 12.81 8.66
CA VAL A 75 -17.22 12.67 7.20
C VAL A 75 -15.91 12.06 6.74
N LEU A 76 -15.90 11.47 5.54
CA LEU A 76 -14.66 11.04 4.89
C LEU A 76 -14.08 12.23 4.12
N GLU A 77 -12.88 12.62 4.47
CA GLU A 77 -12.18 13.76 3.89
C GLU A 77 -10.90 13.28 3.19
N LEU A 78 -10.80 13.62 1.91
CA LEU A 78 -9.56 13.47 1.15
C LEU A 78 -8.68 14.67 1.47
N SER A 79 -7.56 14.43 2.14
CA SER A 79 -6.64 15.48 2.58
C SER A 79 -5.25 15.27 1.98
N THR A 80 -4.58 16.37 1.67
CA THR A 80 -3.14 16.35 1.38
C THR A 80 -2.37 16.22 2.69
N PRO A 81 -1.28 15.44 2.75
CA PRO A 81 -0.45 15.38 3.93
C PRO A 81 0.07 16.77 4.36
N LYS A 82 0.14 17.00 5.67
CA LYS A 82 0.62 18.27 6.24
C LYS A 82 2.12 18.53 6.00
N THR A 83 2.88 17.51 5.60
CA THR A 83 4.33 17.58 5.45
C THR A 83 4.76 17.12 4.05
N LYS A 84 5.71 17.86 3.44
CA LYS A 84 6.24 17.56 2.10
C LYS A 84 6.80 16.13 1.99
N ASN A 85 7.43 15.61 3.05
CA ASN A 85 8.03 14.26 3.08
C ASN A 85 7.02 13.11 2.93
N SER A 86 5.72 13.39 3.07
CA SER A 86 4.70 12.37 2.86
C SER A 86 4.32 12.23 1.38
N ILE A 87 4.64 13.24 0.56
CA ILE A 87 4.46 13.23 -0.89
C ILE A 87 5.65 12.52 -1.52
N ARG A 88 5.39 11.45 -2.26
CA ARG A 88 6.45 10.59 -2.80
C ARG A 88 5.92 9.69 -3.91
N ASP A 89 6.87 9.16 -4.66
CA ASP A 89 6.63 8.21 -5.72
C ASP A 89 7.04 6.81 -5.27
N ILE A 90 6.28 5.80 -5.70
CA ILE A 90 6.57 4.39 -5.46
C ILE A 90 6.54 3.67 -6.80
N TYR A 91 7.70 3.17 -7.22
CA TYR A 91 7.84 2.41 -8.45
C TYR A 91 7.36 0.97 -8.26
N MET A 92 6.64 0.49 -9.26
CA MET A 92 6.16 -0.88 -9.39
C MET A 92 7.11 -1.64 -10.31
N PHE A 93 7.34 -2.92 -10.01
CA PHE A 93 7.92 -3.82 -11.00
C PHE A 93 6.87 -4.17 -12.06
N GLN A 94 7.34 -4.49 -13.27
CA GLN A 94 6.50 -4.67 -14.47
C GLN A 94 5.29 -5.58 -14.24
N SER A 95 5.49 -6.77 -13.66
CA SER A 95 4.40 -7.72 -13.44
C SER A 95 3.35 -7.23 -12.44
N PHE A 96 3.72 -6.39 -11.47
CA PHE A 96 2.74 -5.77 -10.58
C PHE A 96 1.98 -4.63 -11.27
N ALA A 97 2.64 -3.84 -12.11
CA ALA A 97 1.95 -2.81 -12.90
C ALA A 97 0.90 -3.44 -13.84
N GLU A 98 1.23 -4.57 -14.48
CA GLU A 98 0.30 -5.37 -15.27
C GLU A 98 -0.87 -5.89 -14.44
N GLU A 99 -0.61 -6.37 -13.23
CA GLU A 99 -1.66 -6.82 -12.29
C GLU A 99 -2.59 -5.67 -11.88
N VAL A 100 -2.05 -4.48 -11.60
CA VAL A 100 -2.84 -3.27 -11.28
C VAL A 100 -3.65 -2.81 -12.50
N LYS A 101 -3.10 -2.94 -13.71
CA LYS A 101 -3.81 -2.62 -14.95
C LYS A 101 -4.99 -3.58 -15.19
N ALA A 102 -4.77 -4.89 -15.01
CA ALA A 102 -5.84 -5.89 -15.08
C ALA A 102 -6.93 -5.63 -14.03
N TYR A 103 -6.53 -5.19 -12.83
CA TYR A 103 -7.46 -4.74 -11.80
C TYR A 103 -8.27 -3.51 -12.26
N LYS A 104 -7.64 -2.50 -12.89
CA LYS A 104 -8.32 -1.32 -13.47
C LYS A 104 -9.40 -1.74 -14.47
N GLU A 105 -9.05 -2.64 -15.39
CA GLU A 105 -9.98 -3.16 -16.41
C GLU A 105 -11.18 -3.89 -15.77
N LYS A 106 -10.92 -4.75 -14.77
CA LYS A 106 -11.98 -5.42 -13.98
C LYS A 106 -12.90 -4.41 -13.31
N MET A 107 -12.36 -3.32 -12.76
CA MET A 107 -13.13 -2.26 -12.11
C MET A 107 -13.98 -1.46 -13.10
N ILE A 108 -13.48 -1.19 -14.31
CA ILE A 108 -14.24 -0.55 -15.39
C ILE A 108 -15.46 -1.39 -15.76
N VAL A 109 -15.27 -2.69 -15.98
CA VAL A 109 -16.36 -3.64 -16.28
C VAL A 109 -17.37 -3.66 -15.14
N TRP A 110 -16.90 -3.82 -13.89
CA TRP A 110 -17.77 -3.84 -12.71
C TRP A 110 -18.60 -2.56 -12.56
N LYS A 111 -17.98 -1.38 -12.77
CA LYS A 111 -18.71 -0.09 -12.74
C LYS A 111 -19.78 -0.02 -13.82
N LYS A 112 -19.45 -0.43 -15.05
CA LYS A 112 -20.40 -0.48 -16.17
C LYS A 112 -21.60 -1.37 -15.86
N GLU A 113 -21.38 -2.58 -15.34
CA GLU A 113 -22.45 -3.51 -14.92
C GLU A 113 -23.36 -2.92 -13.84
N LYS A 114 -22.77 -2.18 -12.89
CA LYS A 114 -23.50 -1.48 -11.82
C LYS A 114 -24.05 -0.11 -12.23
N ARG A 115 -23.94 0.27 -13.51
CA ARG A 115 -24.39 1.56 -14.08
C ARG A 115 -23.71 2.78 -13.46
N TYR A 116 -22.46 2.63 -13.03
CA TYR A 116 -21.58 3.73 -12.68
C TYR A 116 -20.71 4.14 -13.87
N LEU A 117 -20.45 5.44 -14.03
CA LEU A 117 -19.45 5.95 -14.96
C LEU A 117 -18.04 5.74 -14.38
N HIS A 118 -17.06 5.52 -15.25
CA HIS A 118 -15.66 5.48 -14.88
C HIS A 118 -14.98 6.81 -15.21
N SER A 119 -14.09 7.27 -14.34
CA SER A 119 -13.26 8.47 -14.48
C SER A 119 -11.89 8.23 -13.86
N GLU A 120 -10.86 8.94 -14.34
CA GLU A 120 -9.52 8.93 -13.73
C GLU A 120 -9.51 9.56 -12.32
N ASP A 121 -10.54 10.36 -11.98
CA ASP A 121 -10.76 10.87 -10.63
C ASP A 121 -11.40 9.85 -9.68
N ASP A 122 -11.79 8.67 -10.17
CA ASP A 122 -12.30 7.63 -9.30
C ASP A 122 -11.20 7.11 -8.37
N PHE A 123 -11.61 6.77 -7.15
CA PHE A 123 -10.75 6.02 -6.24
C PHE A 123 -10.41 4.65 -6.85
N VAL A 124 -9.16 4.22 -6.68
CA VAL A 124 -8.69 2.90 -7.09
C VAL A 124 -9.45 1.82 -6.33
N PHE A 125 -9.65 2.06 -5.03
CA PHE A 125 -10.26 1.11 -4.10
C PHE A 125 -11.62 1.63 -3.62
N ILE A 126 -12.69 1.11 -4.23
CA ILE A 126 -14.07 1.47 -3.91
C ILE A 126 -14.81 0.34 -3.19
N GLY A 127 -15.89 0.69 -2.51
CA GLY A 127 -16.87 -0.28 -2.00
C GLY A 127 -17.96 -0.60 -3.02
N MET A 128 -18.89 -1.48 -2.64
CA MET A 128 -20.00 -1.93 -3.50
C MET A 128 -20.93 -0.81 -4.00
N LYS A 129 -20.89 0.36 -3.36
CA LYS A 129 -21.66 1.55 -3.76
C LYS A 129 -20.91 2.47 -4.74
N GLY A 130 -19.78 2.03 -5.28
CA GLY A 130 -18.97 2.83 -6.21
C GLY A 130 -18.26 4.03 -5.56
N LYS A 131 -18.27 4.10 -4.23
CA LYS A 131 -17.71 5.19 -3.40
C LYS A 131 -16.47 4.71 -2.65
N PRO A 132 -15.59 5.62 -2.20
CA PRO A 132 -14.46 5.24 -1.34
C PRO A 132 -14.97 4.47 -0.13
N ILE A 133 -14.24 3.42 0.23
CA ILE A 133 -14.60 2.57 1.36
C ILE A 133 -14.25 3.23 2.69
N GLU A 134 -15.13 3.06 3.67
CA GLU A 134 -14.87 3.54 5.02
C GLU A 134 -13.73 2.71 5.68
N PRO A 135 -12.75 3.35 6.37
CA PRO A 135 -11.55 2.65 6.85
C PRO A 135 -11.77 1.51 7.86
N ARG A 136 -12.89 1.49 8.61
CA ARG A 136 -13.27 0.39 9.50
C ARG A 136 -13.91 -0.75 8.72
N VAL A 137 -14.73 -0.47 7.71
CA VAL A 137 -15.28 -1.48 6.80
C VAL A 137 -14.16 -2.17 6.05
N PHE A 138 -13.19 -1.41 5.53
CA PHE A 138 -11.99 -1.98 4.91
C PHE A 138 -11.22 -2.89 5.88
N TYR A 139 -11.08 -2.49 7.15
CA TYR A 139 -10.40 -3.30 8.14
C TYR A 139 -11.08 -4.66 8.38
N LYS A 140 -12.42 -4.73 8.28
CA LYS A 140 -13.14 -6.01 8.33
C LYS A 140 -12.76 -6.93 7.17
N TYR A 141 -12.69 -6.41 5.95
CA TYR A 141 -12.25 -7.19 4.79
C TYR A 141 -10.79 -7.64 4.93
N TYR A 142 -9.92 -6.79 5.47
CA TYR A 142 -8.55 -7.19 5.80
C TYR A 142 -8.52 -8.36 6.79
N GLN A 143 -9.33 -8.32 7.85
CA GLN A 143 -9.42 -9.42 8.82
C GLN A 143 -9.97 -10.71 8.18
N GLU A 144 -10.91 -10.61 7.23
CA GLU A 144 -11.37 -11.76 6.43
C GLU A 144 -10.20 -12.39 5.65
N VAL A 145 -9.36 -11.58 4.98
CA VAL A 145 -8.17 -12.10 4.27
C VAL A 145 -7.21 -12.79 5.24
N MET A 146 -6.91 -12.18 6.39
CA MET A 146 -6.00 -12.79 7.38
C MET A 146 -6.52 -14.13 7.89
N LYS A 147 -7.84 -14.24 8.11
CA LYS A 147 -8.49 -15.48 8.53
C LYS A 147 -8.40 -16.56 7.46
N ILE A 148 -8.62 -16.22 6.19
CA ILE A 148 -8.53 -17.17 5.07
C ILE A 148 -7.08 -17.62 4.86
N ALA A 149 -6.14 -16.70 5.00
CA ALA A 149 -4.71 -16.96 4.88
C ALA A 149 -4.13 -17.72 6.07
N ASP A 150 -4.90 -17.96 7.13
CA ASP A 150 -4.45 -18.56 8.38
C ASP A 150 -3.20 -17.83 8.93
N VAL A 151 -3.36 -16.52 9.13
CA VAL A 151 -2.33 -15.63 9.68
C VAL A 151 -2.91 -14.87 10.86
N GLU A 152 -2.37 -15.14 12.05
CA GLU A 152 -2.73 -14.47 13.30
C GLU A 152 -1.79 -13.30 13.62
N ASP A 153 -2.21 -12.40 14.52
CA ASP A 153 -1.38 -11.30 15.04
C ASP A 153 -0.71 -10.40 13.99
N ALA A 154 -1.39 -10.22 12.85
CA ALA A 154 -0.98 -9.29 11.81
C ALA A 154 -1.99 -8.15 11.73
N ASN A 155 -1.61 -6.96 12.21
CA ASN A 155 -2.38 -5.74 11.92
C ASN A 155 -2.00 -5.17 10.54
N PHE A 156 -2.77 -4.21 10.03
CA PHE A 156 -2.52 -3.67 8.70
C PHE A 156 -1.12 -3.04 8.53
N HIS A 157 -0.53 -2.48 9.58
CA HIS A 157 0.83 -1.94 9.53
C HIS A 157 1.89 -3.03 9.43
N THR A 158 1.57 -4.28 9.80
CA THR A 158 2.45 -5.43 9.57
C THR A 158 2.75 -5.61 8.08
N LEU A 159 1.79 -5.39 7.17
CA LEU A 159 2.03 -5.49 5.72
C LEU A 159 3.13 -4.52 5.27
N ARG A 160 3.05 -3.27 5.74
CA ARG A 160 4.06 -2.25 5.50
C ARG A 160 5.43 -2.61 6.07
N HIS A 161 5.46 -3.20 7.28
CA HIS A 161 6.70 -3.69 7.85
C HIS A 161 7.29 -4.85 7.06
N THR A 162 6.46 -5.76 6.56
CA THR A 162 6.89 -6.85 5.68
C THR A 162 7.48 -6.30 4.40
N PHE A 163 6.82 -5.35 3.72
CA PHE A 163 7.39 -4.69 2.54
C PHE A 163 8.78 -4.10 2.82
N ALA A 164 8.92 -3.34 3.91
CA ALA A 164 10.18 -2.73 4.30
C ALA A 164 11.28 -3.79 4.54
N THR A 165 10.94 -4.86 5.26
CA THR A 165 11.84 -5.99 5.51
C THR A 165 12.28 -6.63 4.21
N ARG A 166 11.35 -6.91 3.28
CA ARG A 166 11.67 -7.52 1.98
C ARG A 166 12.55 -6.63 1.13
N CYS A 167 12.34 -5.32 1.12
CA CYS A 167 13.21 -4.40 0.41
C CYS A 167 14.64 -4.47 0.94
N ILE A 168 14.80 -4.45 2.27
CA ILE A 168 16.12 -4.52 2.92
C ILE A 168 16.75 -5.90 2.67
N GLU A 169 16.03 -7.00 2.81
CA GLU A 169 16.54 -8.34 2.53
C GLU A 169 17.02 -8.50 1.08
N ASN A 170 16.41 -7.78 0.13
CA ASN A 170 16.79 -7.76 -1.28
C ASN A 170 17.80 -6.66 -1.63
N GLY A 171 18.46 -6.06 -0.63
CA GLY A 171 19.58 -5.15 -0.87
C GLY A 171 19.20 -3.69 -1.14
N MET A 172 17.93 -3.30 -0.96
CA MET A 172 17.55 -1.88 -1.04
C MET A 172 18.13 -1.11 0.15
N ASP A 173 18.75 0.03 -0.15
CA ASP A 173 19.32 0.92 0.85
C ASP A 173 18.26 1.43 1.85
N ILE A 174 18.64 1.55 3.12
CA ILE A 174 17.73 1.92 4.21
C ILE A 174 17.16 3.34 4.03
N LEU A 175 17.96 4.28 3.52
CA LEU A 175 17.49 5.63 3.24
C LEU A 175 16.46 5.58 2.10
N MET A 176 16.70 4.79 1.06
CA MET A 176 15.72 4.57 -0.02
C MET A 176 14.41 3.96 0.52
N VAL A 177 14.48 2.90 1.33
CA VAL A 177 13.28 2.31 1.97
C VAL A 177 12.54 3.35 2.82
N SER A 178 13.26 4.14 3.61
CA SER A 178 12.67 5.21 4.45
C SER A 178 11.92 6.25 3.62
N ARG A 179 12.50 6.67 2.48
CA ARG A 179 11.90 7.61 1.53
C ARG A 179 10.68 7.00 0.84
N THR A 180 10.77 5.78 0.32
CA THR A 180 9.64 5.05 -0.30
C THR A 180 8.47 4.87 0.66
N LEU A 181 8.76 4.68 1.95
CA LEU A 181 7.73 4.60 2.98
C LEU A 181 7.22 5.99 3.41
N GLY A 182 7.95 7.07 3.17
CA GLY A 182 7.59 8.41 3.64
C GLY A 182 7.66 8.55 5.15
N HIS A 183 8.71 8.01 5.79
CA HIS A 183 8.98 8.26 7.21
C HIS A 183 9.58 9.66 7.38
N SER A 184 8.99 10.46 8.29
CA SER A 184 9.55 11.76 8.66
C SER A 184 10.88 11.63 9.40
N ASN A 185 11.09 10.51 10.10
CA ASN A 185 12.33 10.20 10.78
C ASN A 185 12.91 8.88 10.28
N ILE A 186 14.12 8.94 9.72
CA ILE A 186 14.87 7.78 9.23
C ILE A 186 15.15 6.80 10.37
N SER A 187 15.31 7.29 11.61
CA SER A 187 15.58 6.47 12.80
C SER A 187 14.50 5.40 13.03
N THR A 188 13.25 5.63 12.59
CA THR A 188 12.19 4.62 12.70
C THR A 188 12.49 3.38 11.84
N THR A 189 13.05 3.58 10.64
CA THR A 189 13.51 2.47 9.79
C THR A 189 14.83 1.92 10.33
N LEU A 190 15.80 2.80 10.61
CA LEU A 190 17.15 2.40 11.03
C LEU A 190 17.14 1.60 12.34
N ASN A 191 16.43 2.06 13.38
CA ASN A 191 16.35 1.37 14.67
C ASN A 191 15.66 0.01 14.56
N LYS A 192 14.74 -0.13 13.60
CA LYS A 192 14.00 -1.37 13.39
C LYS A 192 14.82 -2.42 12.64
N TYR A 193 15.77 -1.98 11.81
CA TYR A 193 16.52 -2.85 10.89
C TYR A 193 18.05 -2.80 11.09
N SER A 194 18.52 -2.18 12.17
CA SER A 194 19.95 -2.05 12.51
C SER A 194 20.68 -3.39 12.55
N HIS A 195 20.01 -4.46 12.99
CA HIS A 195 20.54 -5.82 13.02
C HIS A 195 20.90 -6.39 11.63
N LEU A 196 20.39 -5.80 10.54
CA LEU A 196 20.68 -6.23 9.16
C LEU A 196 21.88 -5.48 8.55
N LEU A 197 22.37 -4.41 9.18
CA LEU A 197 23.47 -3.58 8.66
C LEU A 197 24.76 -4.36 8.37
N PRO A 198 25.25 -5.28 9.24
CA PRO A 198 26.49 -6.00 8.95
C PRO A 198 26.40 -6.88 7.71
N LYS A 199 25.25 -7.53 7.49
CA LYS A 199 24.99 -8.37 6.32
C LYS A 199 24.94 -7.53 5.04
N HIS A 200 24.30 -6.36 5.12
CA HIS A 200 24.25 -5.38 4.02
C HIS A 200 25.62 -4.86 3.63
N GLN A 201 26.44 -4.50 4.63
CA GLN A 201 27.80 -4.03 4.41
C GLN A 201 28.63 -5.08 3.68
N LYS A 202 28.56 -6.35 4.10
CA LYS A 202 29.26 -7.45 3.44
C LYS A 202 28.83 -7.58 1.97
N ALA A 203 27.52 -7.64 1.70
CA ALA A 203 27.01 -7.75 0.33
C ALA A 203 27.43 -6.57 -0.57
N CYS A 204 27.58 -5.37 -0.02
CA CYS A 204 28.10 -4.22 -0.78
C CYS A 204 29.59 -4.38 -1.11
N MET A 205 30.40 -4.90 -0.18
CA MET A 205 31.82 -5.18 -0.41
C MET A 205 32.01 -6.29 -1.45
N ASP A 206 31.22 -7.36 -1.39
CA ASP A 206 31.26 -8.47 -2.37
C ASP A 206 30.97 -7.96 -3.80
N LYS A 207 30.09 -6.94 -3.96
CA LYS A 207 29.86 -6.29 -5.26
C LYS A 207 31.05 -5.45 -5.73
N LEU A 208 31.80 -4.83 -4.81
CA LEU A 208 33.01 -4.11 -5.19
C LEU A 208 34.09 -5.06 -5.71
N GLU A 209 34.16 -6.29 -5.19
CA GLU A 209 35.08 -7.30 -5.70
C GLU A 209 34.88 -7.51 -7.21
N THR A 210 33.64 -7.67 -7.68
CA THR A 210 33.33 -7.83 -9.12
C THR A 210 33.68 -6.64 -10.01
N ILE A 211 33.97 -5.47 -9.43
CA ILE A 211 34.37 -4.26 -10.17
C ILE A 211 35.89 -4.16 -10.24
N TYR A 212 36.58 -4.54 -9.16
CA TYR A 212 38.03 -4.40 -9.04
C TYR A 212 38.80 -5.67 -9.43
N PHE A 213 38.13 -6.82 -9.51
CA PHE A 213 38.67 -8.13 -9.85
C PHE A 213 37.68 -8.90 -10.74
#